data_AF-A0A0A6ZL97-F1
#
_entry.id   AF-A0A0A6ZL97-F1
#
_cell.length_a   1.000
_cell.length_b   1.000
_cell.length_c   1.000
_cell.angle_alpha   90.00
_cell.angle_beta   90.00
_cell.angle_gamma   90.00
#
_symmetry.space_group_name_H-M   'P 1'
#
loop_
_entity.id
_entity.type
_entity.pdbx_description
1 polymer ?
#
loop_
_entity_poly.entity_id
_entity_poly.type
_entity_poly.pdbx_seq_one_letter_code
_entity_poly.pdbx_strand_id
1 'polypeptide(L)'
;MMNYLYYFLLIFFYIFILMSYTMFYNYNPLILTLMLLFYSVILCLKINYMSSIYWYSYILFLVMVGGLMILLMYFTSLSNNELTSFKKKYFIVLLLKIFILIILFLIILFNFDALFIFLDDMYYEINSINLLNNNMNNIMNKNLMMDYILDINLYTIMYLFYTMVCSVLICSKSGSPLRQLLE
;
A
#
# COMPACT_ATOMS: atom_id res chain seq x y z
N MET A 1 -2.13 -19.89 11.21
CA MET A 1 -2.76 -18.54 11.24
C MET A 1 -2.13 -17.57 10.25
N MET A 2 -0.79 -17.45 10.22
CA MET A 2 -0.10 -16.55 9.28
C MET A 2 -0.48 -16.79 7.82
N ASN A 3 -0.53 -18.05 7.35
CA ASN A 3 -0.89 -18.32 5.95
C ASN A 3 -2.32 -17.90 5.59
N TYR A 4 -3.29 -17.99 6.52
CA TYR A 4 -4.65 -17.51 6.27
C TYR A 4 -4.71 -15.99 6.11
N LEU A 5 -3.93 -15.23 6.90
CA LEU A 5 -3.80 -13.78 6.72
C LEU A 5 -3.20 -13.41 5.36
N TYR A 6 -2.23 -14.18 4.88
CA TYR A 6 -1.64 -14.00 3.55
C TYR A 6 -2.68 -14.18 2.43
N TYR A 7 -3.43 -15.29 2.46
CA TYR A 7 -4.47 -15.56 1.47
C TYR A 7 -5.59 -14.53 1.55
N PHE A 8 -5.97 -14.10 2.76
CA PHE A 8 -6.93 -13.01 2.95
C PHE A 8 -6.45 -11.73 2.27
N LEU A 9 -5.20 -11.30 2.50
CA LEU A 9 -4.64 -10.11 1.85
C LEU A 9 -4.58 -10.24 0.32
N LEU A 10 -4.26 -11.43 -0.21
CA LEU A 10 -4.32 -11.68 -1.66
C LEU A 10 -5.72 -11.49 -2.22
N ILE A 11 -6.75 -11.97 -1.52
CA ILE A 11 -8.15 -11.81 -1.95
C ILE A 11 -8.56 -10.35 -1.96
N PHE A 12 -8.21 -9.57 -0.93
CA PHE A 12 -8.46 -8.13 -0.94
C PHE A 12 -7.83 -7.45 -2.15
N PHE A 13 -6.60 -7.85 -2.51
CA PHE A 13 -5.92 -7.32 -3.69
C PHE A 13 -6.65 -7.70 -4.99
N TYR A 14 -7.10 -8.95 -5.15
CA TYR A 14 -7.85 -9.40 -6.33
C TYR A 14 -9.23 -8.74 -6.44
N ILE A 15 -9.96 -8.58 -5.32
CA ILE A 15 -11.22 -7.83 -5.28
C ILE A 15 -10.96 -6.41 -5.81
N PHE A 16 -9.86 -5.79 -5.39
CA PHE A 16 -9.52 -4.43 -5.81
C PHE A 16 -9.31 -4.30 -7.32
N ILE A 17 -8.56 -5.24 -7.92
CA ILE A 17 -8.32 -5.26 -9.39
C ILE A 17 -9.64 -5.40 -10.16
N LEU A 18 -10.57 -6.21 -9.66
CA LEU A 18 -11.88 -6.38 -10.30
C LEU A 18 -12.74 -5.12 -10.20
N MET A 19 -12.69 -4.42 -9.06
CA MET A 19 -13.38 -3.15 -8.87
C MET A 19 -12.86 -2.09 -9.82
N SER A 20 -11.53 -1.95 -9.95
CA SER A 20 -10.92 -0.94 -10.83
C SER A 20 -11.38 -1.08 -12.28
N TYR A 21 -11.46 -2.30 -12.81
CA TYR A 21 -11.90 -2.53 -14.18
C TYR A 21 -13.34 -2.05 -14.44
N THR A 22 -14.23 -2.24 -13.47
CA THR A 22 -15.64 -1.83 -13.61
C THR A 22 -15.85 -0.32 -13.52
N MET A 23 -14.96 0.39 -12.80
CA MET A 23 -15.11 1.82 -12.56
C MET A 23 -14.54 2.70 -13.68
N PHE A 24 -13.66 2.18 -14.54
CA PHE A 24 -13.19 2.93 -15.73
C PHE A 24 -14.33 3.37 -16.67
N TYR A 25 -15.49 2.71 -16.62
CA TYR A 25 -16.64 3.08 -17.45
C TYR A 25 -17.36 4.37 -17.00
N ASN A 26 -17.14 4.82 -15.75
CA ASN A 26 -17.67 6.07 -15.23
C ASN A 26 -16.50 6.96 -14.76
N TYR A 27 -16.00 7.81 -15.67
CA TYR A 27 -14.88 8.72 -15.43
C TYR A 27 -15.26 9.90 -14.52
N ASN A 28 -15.57 9.65 -13.24
CA ASN A 28 -15.50 10.74 -12.26
C ASN A 28 -14.13 10.68 -11.56
N PRO A 29 -13.30 11.74 -11.68
CA PRO A 29 -11.96 11.75 -11.10
C PRO A 29 -11.98 11.57 -9.57
N LEU A 30 -13.03 12.03 -8.88
CA LEU A 30 -13.17 11.86 -7.44
C LEU A 30 -13.33 10.38 -7.06
N ILE A 31 -14.15 9.62 -7.79
CA ILE A 31 -14.30 8.18 -7.57
C ILE A 31 -12.97 7.46 -7.86
N LEU A 32 -12.25 7.87 -8.91
CA LEU A 32 -10.97 7.27 -9.27
C LEU A 32 -9.91 7.49 -8.18
N THR A 33 -9.83 8.71 -7.61
CA THR A 33 -8.89 9.02 -6.51
C THR A 33 -9.22 8.24 -5.23
N LEU A 34 -10.50 8.12 -4.86
CA LEU A 34 -10.92 7.32 -3.71
C LEU A 34 -10.57 5.84 -3.87
N MET A 35 -10.74 5.28 -5.08
CA MET A 35 -10.32 3.91 -5.35
C MET A 35 -8.80 3.73 -5.22
N LEU A 36 -8.02 4.68 -5.72
CA LEU A 36 -6.56 4.62 -5.62
C LEU A 36 -6.06 4.70 -4.17
N LEU A 37 -6.74 5.46 -3.31
CA LEU A 37 -6.47 5.49 -1.87
C LEU A 37 -6.65 4.12 -1.23
N PHE A 38 -7.80 3.47 -1.42
CA PHE A 38 -8.02 2.14 -0.87
C PHE A 38 -7.04 1.09 -1.42
N TYR A 39 -6.68 1.16 -2.70
CA TYR A 39 -5.66 0.29 -3.29
C TYR A 39 -4.31 0.46 -2.59
N SER A 40 -3.89 1.71 -2.35
CA SER A 40 -2.60 2.01 -1.72
C SER A 40 -2.52 1.45 -0.29
N VAL A 41 -3.62 1.47 0.47
CA VAL A 41 -3.70 0.88 1.82
C VAL A 41 -3.51 -0.64 1.74
N ILE A 42 -4.24 -1.33 0.86
CA ILE A 42 -4.16 -2.80 0.72
C ILE A 42 -2.76 -3.23 0.27
N LEU A 43 -2.14 -2.46 -0.64
CA LEU A 43 -0.79 -2.72 -1.13
C LEU A 43 0.25 -2.55 -0.02
N CYS A 44 0.15 -1.52 0.82
CA CYS A 44 1.06 -1.33 1.95
C CYS A 44 0.93 -2.45 2.99
N LEU A 45 -0.31 -2.90 3.29
CA LEU A 45 -0.54 -4.05 4.16
C LEU A 45 0.05 -5.35 3.59
N LYS A 46 -0.03 -5.56 2.27
CA LYS A 46 0.59 -6.71 1.61
C LYS A 46 2.11 -6.66 1.67
N ILE A 47 2.72 -5.50 1.40
CA ILE A 47 4.18 -5.33 1.48
C ILE A 47 4.66 -5.57 2.91
N ASN A 48 3.96 -5.02 3.90
CA ASN A 48 4.25 -5.24 5.32
C ASN A 48 4.25 -6.73 5.70
N TYR A 49 3.29 -7.50 5.18
CA TYR A 49 3.27 -8.95 5.40
C TYR A 49 4.46 -9.67 4.74
N MET A 50 4.84 -9.25 3.52
CA MET A 50 5.94 -9.89 2.76
C MET A 50 7.33 -9.53 3.26
N SER A 51 7.55 -8.26 3.62
CA SER A 51 8.80 -7.77 4.15
C SER A 51 8.71 -7.64 5.66
N SER A 52 9.52 -8.38 6.42
CA SER A 52 9.57 -8.25 7.88
C SER A 52 10.07 -6.89 8.40
N ILE A 53 10.27 -5.91 7.52
CA ILE A 53 10.77 -4.56 7.82
C ILE A 53 9.61 -3.57 7.64
N TYR A 54 8.99 -3.19 8.74
CA TYR A 54 7.81 -2.31 8.76
C TYR A 54 8.05 -0.92 8.16
N TRP A 55 9.28 -0.41 8.26
CA TRP A 55 9.61 0.97 7.88
C TRP A 55 9.47 1.25 6.38
N TYR A 56 9.81 0.27 5.53
CA TYR A 56 9.63 0.41 4.09
C TYR A 56 8.16 0.50 3.70
N SER A 57 7.31 -0.35 4.27
CA SER A 57 5.86 -0.30 4.05
C SER A 57 5.24 1.02 4.54
N TYR A 58 5.77 1.59 5.61
CA TYR A 58 5.32 2.86 6.19
C TYR A 58 5.71 4.07 5.32
N ILE A 59 6.97 4.15 4.86
CA ILE A 59 7.42 5.24 3.99
C ILE A 59 6.65 5.21 2.67
N LEU A 60 6.45 4.01 2.09
CA LEU A 60 5.68 3.85 0.86
C LEU A 60 4.23 4.32 1.03
N PHE A 61 3.61 4.04 2.18
CA PHE A 61 2.26 4.53 2.50
C PHE A 61 2.19 6.06 2.53
N LEU A 62 3.11 6.72 3.25
CA LEU A 62 3.13 8.17 3.38
C LEU A 62 3.32 8.88 2.04
N VAL A 63 4.27 8.41 1.22
CA VAL A 63 4.55 9.01 -0.09
C VAL A 63 3.36 8.84 -1.03
N MET A 64 2.72 7.67 -1.04
CA MET A 64 1.55 7.40 -1.90
C MET A 64 0.34 8.23 -1.48
N VAL A 65 0.02 8.30 -0.18
CA VAL A 65 -1.12 9.10 0.31
C VAL A 65 -0.87 10.60 0.11
N GLY A 66 0.36 11.09 0.35
CA GLY A 66 0.73 12.48 0.11
C GLY A 66 0.55 12.89 -1.35
N GLY A 67 1.03 12.08 -2.30
CA GLY A 67 0.82 12.32 -3.73
C GLY A 67 -0.65 12.29 -4.15
N LEU A 68 -1.44 11.40 -3.56
CA LEU A 68 -2.88 11.28 -3.83
C LEU A 68 -3.69 12.47 -3.31
N MET A 69 -3.30 13.08 -2.18
CA MET A 69 -3.98 14.28 -1.68
C MET A 69 -3.80 15.49 -2.60
N ILE A 70 -2.62 15.64 -3.21
CA ILE A 70 -2.36 16.71 -4.18
C ILE A 70 -3.21 16.51 -5.45
N LEU A 71 -3.28 15.27 -5.94
CA LEU A 71 -4.14 14.91 -7.08
C LEU A 71 -5.62 15.16 -6.77
N LEU A 72 -6.07 14.87 -5.55
CA LEU A 72 -7.45 15.13 -5.13
C LEU A 72 -7.77 16.63 -5.17
N MET A 73 -6.90 17.48 -4.58
CA MET A 73 -7.08 18.94 -4.63
C MET A 73 -7.17 19.46 -6.06
N TYR A 74 -6.28 18.99 -6.93
CA TYR A 74 -6.28 19.35 -8.35
C TYR A 74 -7.62 19.02 -9.03
N PHE A 75 -8.07 17.77 -8.95
CA PHE A 75 -9.30 17.37 -9.65
C PHE A 75 -10.58 17.96 -9.02
N THR A 76 -10.64 18.14 -7.70
CA THR A 76 -11.78 18.82 -7.06
C THR A 76 -11.91 20.28 -7.48
N SER A 77 -10.80 20.93 -7.85
CA SER A 77 -10.83 22.32 -8.35
C SER A 77 -11.27 22.44 -9.81
N LEU A 78 -11.19 21.34 -10.58
CA LEU A 78 -11.43 21.30 -12.02
C LEU A 78 -12.78 20.68 -12.42
N SER A 79 -13.37 19.82 -11.59
CA SER A 79 -14.61 19.14 -11.94
C SER A 79 -15.86 19.94 -11.57
N ASN A 80 -16.78 20.12 -12.51
CA ASN A 80 -18.19 20.42 -12.20
C ASN A 80 -18.72 19.36 -11.22
N ASN A 81 -19.52 19.76 -10.24
CA ASN A 81 -20.18 18.87 -9.26
C ASN A 81 -21.27 17.98 -9.90
N GLU A 82 -20.93 17.23 -10.95
CA GLU A 82 -21.84 16.28 -11.57
C GLU A 82 -22.09 15.12 -10.61
N LEU A 83 -23.36 14.93 -10.25
CA LEU A 83 -23.81 13.81 -9.43
C LEU A 83 -23.40 12.50 -10.11
N THR A 84 -22.57 11.71 -9.43
CA THR A 84 -22.08 10.43 -9.91
C THR A 84 -23.24 9.43 -10.04
N SER A 85 -23.66 9.13 -11.27
CA SER A 85 -24.68 8.10 -11.52
C SER A 85 -24.04 6.73 -11.77
N PHE A 86 -24.08 5.86 -10.76
CA PHE A 86 -23.71 4.47 -10.94
C PHE A 86 -24.81 3.74 -11.71
N LYS A 87 -24.52 3.24 -12.92
CA LYS A 87 -25.50 2.45 -13.67
C LYS A 87 -25.71 1.11 -12.94
N LYS A 88 -26.97 0.80 -12.60
CA LYS A 88 -27.37 -0.45 -11.91
C LYS A 88 -26.78 -1.72 -12.54
N LYS A 89 -26.62 -1.74 -13.87
CA LYS A 89 -25.99 -2.85 -14.61
C LYS A 89 -24.56 -3.14 -14.16
N TYR A 90 -23.74 -2.12 -13.91
CA TYR A 90 -22.36 -2.31 -13.44
C TYR A 90 -22.32 -2.85 -12.02
N PHE A 91 -23.24 -2.40 -11.16
CA PHE A 91 -23.34 -2.89 -9.79
C PHE A 91 -23.67 -4.39 -9.74
N ILE A 92 -24.59 -4.85 -10.60
CA ILE A 92 -24.95 -6.27 -10.70
C ILE A 92 -23.76 -7.12 -11.19
N VAL A 93 -23.05 -6.66 -12.22
CA VAL A 93 -21.85 -7.36 -12.73
C VAL A 93 -20.76 -7.45 -11.66
N LEU A 94 -20.59 -6.40 -10.87
CA LEU A 94 -19.62 -6.34 -9.78
C LEU A 94 -20.00 -7.32 -8.65
N LEU A 95 -21.27 -7.40 -8.25
CA LEU A 95 -21.74 -8.37 -7.27
C LEU A 95 -21.51 -9.82 -7.73
N LEU A 96 -21.78 -10.14 -9.00
CA LEU A 96 -21.54 -11.47 -9.55
C LEU A 96 -20.05 -11.84 -9.51
N LYS A 97 -19.17 -10.90 -9.87
CA LYS A 97 -17.71 -11.11 -9.81
C LYS A 97 -17.22 -11.38 -8.39
N ILE A 98 -17.73 -10.63 -7.40
CA ILE A 98 -17.38 -10.84 -5.99
C ILE A 98 -17.88 -12.21 -5.52
N PHE A 99 -19.09 -12.60 -5.91
CA PHE A 99 -19.65 -13.89 -5.52
C PHE A 99 -18.81 -15.06 -6.05
N ILE A 100 -18.37 -14.99 -7.31
CA ILE A 100 -17.48 -16.00 -7.90
C ILE A 100 -16.14 -16.07 -7.15
N LEU A 101 -15.55 -14.93 -6.78
CA LEU A 101 -14.32 -14.90 -6.00
C LEU A 101 -14.49 -15.57 -4.63
N ILE A 102 -15.61 -15.32 -3.94
CA ILE A 102 -15.89 -15.93 -2.63
C ILE A 102 -16.02 -17.45 -2.76
N ILE A 103 -16.69 -17.93 -3.81
CA ILE A 103 -16.81 -19.37 -4.07
C ILE A 103 -15.43 -19.99 -4.33
N LEU A 104 -14.60 -19.35 -5.18
CA LEU A 104 -13.24 -19.81 -5.43
C LEU A 104 -12.42 -19.87 -4.13
N PHE A 105 -12.56 -18.87 -3.27
CA PHE A 105 -11.87 -18.87 -1.98
C PHE A 105 -12.31 -20.02 -1.08
N LEU A 106 -13.62 -20.30 -0.99
CA LEU A 106 -14.14 -21.41 -0.20
C LEU A 106 -13.63 -22.77 -0.72
N ILE A 107 -13.50 -22.92 -2.03
CA ILE A 107 -12.93 -24.14 -2.65
C ILE A 107 -11.45 -24.29 -2.27
N ILE A 108 -10.68 -23.21 -2.36
CA ILE A 108 -9.25 -23.22 -1.97
C ILE A 108 -9.15 -23.53 -0.47
N LEU A 109 -10.02 -22.93 0.36
CA LEU A 109 -10.06 -23.18 1.80
C LEU A 109 -10.29 -24.65 2.14
N PHE A 110 -11.24 -25.28 1.45
CA PHE A 110 -11.62 -26.67 1.68
C PHE A 110 -10.54 -27.66 1.20
N ASN A 111 -9.80 -27.32 0.14
CA ASN A 111 -8.72 -28.16 -0.39
C ASN A 111 -7.35 -27.93 0.29
N PHE A 112 -7.24 -27.00 1.25
CA PHE A 112 -5.95 -26.67 1.85
C PHE A 112 -5.34 -27.83 2.62
N ASP A 113 -6.12 -28.67 3.30
CA ASP A 113 -5.56 -29.77 4.10
C ASP A 113 -4.83 -30.80 3.20
N ALA A 114 -5.31 -31.05 1.99
CA ALA A 114 -4.68 -31.97 1.04
C ALA A 114 -3.45 -31.37 0.34
N LEU A 115 -3.47 -30.06 0.07
CA LEU A 115 -2.37 -29.36 -0.61
C LEU A 115 -1.18 -29.07 0.33
N PHE A 116 -1.45 -28.90 1.63
CA PHE A 116 -0.42 -28.70 2.65
C PHE A 116 0.46 -29.93 2.84
N ILE A 117 -0.12 -31.13 2.82
CA ILE A 117 0.65 -32.38 2.96
C ILE A 117 1.69 -32.52 1.83
N PHE A 118 1.32 -32.17 0.60
CA PHE A 118 2.24 -32.21 -0.54
C PHE A 118 3.28 -31.08 -0.57
N LEU A 119 2.95 -29.91 0.00
CA LEU A 119 3.86 -28.77 0.02
C LEU A 119 4.81 -28.82 1.23
N ASP A 120 4.35 -29.28 2.39
CA ASP A 120 5.22 -29.41 3.57
C ASP A 120 6.38 -30.36 3.28
N ASP A 121 6.14 -31.53 2.67
CA ASP A 121 7.21 -32.47 2.32
C ASP A 121 8.29 -31.84 1.41
N MET A 122 7.89 -30.96 0.48
CA MET A 122 8.82 -30.23 -0.40
C MET A 122 9.52 -29.06 0.30
N TYR A 123 8.83 -28.39 1.24
CA TYR A 123 9.39 -27.25 1.99
C TYR A 123 10.32 -27.69 3.12
N TYR A 124 10.11 -28.86 3.74
CA TYR A 124 11.00 -29.39 4.78
C TYR A 124 12.39 -29.72 4.23
N GLU A 125 12.50 -30.25 3.02
CA GLU A 125 13.79 -30.52 2.37
C GLU A 125 14.57 -29.21 2.11
N ILE A 126 13.90 -28.17 1.62
CA ILE A 126 14.52 -26.88 1.27
C ILE A 126 14.85 -26.04 2.51
N ASN A 127 14.01 -26.07 3.55
CA ASN A 127 14.23 -25.30 4.77
C ASN A 127 15.32 -25.90 5.67
N SER A 128 15.56 -27.21 5.65
CA SER A 128 16.63 -27.84 6.44
C SER A 128 18.02 -27.27 6.11
N ILE A 129 18.25 -26.91 4.85
CA ILE A 129 19.49 -26.30 4.35
C ILE A 129 19.59 -24.80 4.69
N ASN A 130 18.47 -24.09 4.77
CA ASN A 130 18.43 -22.64 5.04
C ASN A 130 18.28 -22.27 6.53
N LEU A 131 17.75 -23.15 7.37
CA LEU A 131 17.50 -22.90 8.80
C LEU A 131 18.79 -22.80 9.63
N LEU A 132 19.88 -23.45 9.21
CA LEU A 132 21.17 -23.37 9.89
C LEU A 132 21.87 -22.01 9.73
N ASN A 133 21.62 -21.29 8.62
CA ASN A 133 22.27 -19.99 8.36
C ASN A 133 21.41 -18.77 8.73
N ASN A 134 20.09 -18.91 8.83
CA ASN A 134 19.19 -17.74 8.95
C ASN A 134 18.71 -17.43 10.37
N ASN A 135 18.84 -18.35 11.33
CA ASN A 135 18.23 -18.16 12.65
C ASN A 135 18.98 -17.21 13.58
N MET A 136 20.27 -16.92 13.33
CA MET A 136 21.03 -15.96 14.14
C MET A 136 21.08 -14.54 13.55
N ASN A 137 21.00 -14.38 12.22
CA ASN A 137 21.15 -13.06 11.59
C ASN A 137 19.82 -12.35 11.28
N ASN A 138 18.71 -13.08 11.14
CA ASN A 138 17.43 -12.47 10.73
C ASN A 138 16.60 -11.88 11.89
N ILE A 139 16.96 -12.16 13.15
CA ILE A 139 16.35 -11.50 14.32
C ILE A 139 17.17 -10.26 14.73
N MET A 140 18.48 -10.28 14.50
CA MET A 140 19.35 -9.13 14.76
C MET A 140 19.20 -8.02 13.69
N ASN A 141 18.99 -8.35 12.41
CA ASN A 141 18.79 -7.31 11.38
C ASN A 141 17.38 -6.69 11.37
N LYS A 142 16.51 -7.01 12.33
CA LYS A 142 15.08 -6.64 12.33
C LYS A 142 14.76 -5.25 12.87
N ASN A 143 15.68 -4.61 13.57
CA ASN A 143 15.46 -3.29 14.13
C ASN A 143 16.38 -2.28 13.46
N LEU A 144 15.80 -1.18 12.96
CA LEU A 144 16.52 0.06 12.62
C LEU A 144 17.32 0.61 13.81
N MET A 145 17.06 0.11 15.01
CA MET A 145 17.78 0.38 16.24
C MET A 145 18.75 -0.76 16.53
N MET A 146 19.72 -0.98 15.64
CA MET A 146 20.92 -1.73 16.00
C MET A 146 21.96 -0.74 16.49
N ASP A 147 22.65 -1.06 17.59
CA ASP A 147 23.56 -0.16 18.29
C ASP A 147 24.66 0.42 17.36
N TYR A 148 25.12 -0.35 16.37
CA TYR A 148 26.13 0.09 15.40
C TYR A 148 25.62 1.11 14.36
N ILE A 149 24.30 1.18 14.13
CA ILE A 149 23.66 2.07 13.14
C ILE A 149 22.95 3.25 13.83
N LEU A 150 22.84 3.22 15.16
CA LEU A 150 22.14 4.24 15.95
C LEU A 150 22.75 5.65 15.76
N ASP A 151 24.08 5.77 15.74
CA ASP A 151 24.75 7.06 15.61
C ASP A 151 24.52 7.69 14.22
N ILE A 152 24.55 6.87 13.16
CA ILE A 152 24.24 7.31 11.80
C ILE A 152 22.76 7.69 11.70
N ASN A 153 21.87 6.93 12.34
CA ASN A 153 20.45 7.25 12.37
C ASN A 153 20.17 8.55 13.14
N LEU A 154 20.81 8.78 14.28
CA LEU A 154 20.70 10.03 15.02
C LEU A 154 21.22 11.21 14.20
N TYR A 155 22.36 11.06 13.52
CA TYR A 155 22.89 12.10 12.63
C TYR A 155 21.92 12.43 11.50
N THR A 156 21.35 11.42 10.84
CA THR A 156 20.38 11.63 9.75
C THR A 156 19.07 12.28 10.24
N ILE A 157 18.57 11.92 11.42
CA ILE A 157 17.40 12.57 12.03
C ILE A 157 17.69 14.06 12.30
N MET A 158 18.85 14.38 12.88
CA MET A 158 19.23 15.77 13.16
C MET A 158 19.45 16.59 11.88
N TYR A 159 20.05 15.98 10.85
CA TYR A 159 20.21 16.60 9.54
C TYR A 159 18.87 16.89 8.85
N LEU A 160 17.95 15.92 8.85
CA LEU A 160 16.60 16.09 8.30
C LEU A 160 15.81 17.17 9.05
N PHE A 161 15.92 17.23 10.38
CA PHE A 161 15.32 18.30 11.18
C PHE A 161 15.89 19.68 10.81
N TYR A 162 17.21 19.80 10.72
CA TYR A 162 17.87 21.06 10.34
C TYR A 162 17.46 21.54 8.93
N THR A 163 17.43 20.64 7.96
CA THR A 163 17.01 20.97 6.59
C THR A 163 15.54 21.39 6.50
N MET A 164 14.66 20.79 7.31
CA MET A 164 13.26 21.23 7.42
C MET A 164 13.15 22.66 7.99
N VAL A 165 13.91 22.98 9.04
CA VAL A 165 13.93 24.35 9.59
C VAL A 165 14.44 25.33 8.54
N CYS A 166 15.53 24.99 7.84
CA CYS A 166 16.09 25.83 6.78
C CYS A 166 15.10 26.04 5.63
N SER A 167 14.38 25.00 5.18
CA SER A 167 13.41 25.14 4.09
C SER A 167 12.23 26.05 4.48
N VAL A 168 11.74 25.97 5.71
CA VAL A 168 10.71 26.89 6.23
C VAL A 168 11.24 28.32 6.33
N LEU A 169 12.50 28.53 6.73
CA LEU A 169 13.13 29.85 6.74
C LEU A 169 13.32 30.44 5.34
N ILE A 170 13.61 29.60 4.34
CA ILE A 170 13.71 30.03 2.93
C ILE A 170 12.32 30.38 2.38
N CYS A 171 11.31 29.56 2.65
CA CYS A 171 9.94 29.78 2.17
C CYS A 171 9.22 30.93 2.88
N SER A 172 9.55 31.23 4.13
CA SER A 172 8.91 32.31 4.92
C SER A 172 9.41 33.71 4.55
N LYS A 173 10.29 33.85 3.55
CA LYS A 173 10.67 35.16 3.02
C LYS A 173 9.44 35.83 2.41
N SER A 174 8.96 36.86 3.09
CA SER A 174 7.81 37.69 2.73
C SER A 174 8.11 38.59 1.53
N GLY A 175 8.46 38.02 0.38
CA GLY A 175 8.39 38.71 -0.89
C GLY A 175 6.95 38.64 -1.39
N SER A 176 6.38 39.77 -1.80
CA SER A 176 5.16 39.75 -2.62
C SER A 176 5.34 38.76 -3.78
N PRO A 177 4.27 38.12 -4.28
CA PRO A 177 4.41 37.22 -5.41
C PRO A 177 5.08 37.98 -6.56
N LEU A 178 6.17 37.45 -7.11
CA LEU A 178 6.91 38.06 -8.23
C LEU A 178 6.01 38.40 -9.42
N ARG A 179 4.82 37.78 -9.51
CA ARG A 179 3.83 38.01 -10.57
C ARG A 179 3.02 39.30 -10.41
N GLN A 180 2.87 39.86 -9.20
CA GLN A 180 2.10 41.11 -8.99
C GLN A 180 2.93 42.39 -9.13
N LEU A 181 4.24 42.28 -9.39
CA LEU A 181 5.12 43.44 -9.61
C LEU A 181 5.10 43.95 -11.06
N LEU A 182 4.32 43.32 -11.95
CA LEU A 182 4.29 43.62 -13.39
C LEU A 182 2.91 44.04 -13.92
N GLU A 183 1.92 44.32 -13.04
CA GLU A 183 0.65 44.96 -13.41
C GLU A 183 0.57 46.39 -12.87
#